data_AF-A0A7G6TXU3-F1
#
_entry.id   AF-A0A7G6TXU3-F1
#
_cell.length_a   1.000
_cell.length_b   1.000
_cell.length_c   1.000
_cell.angle_alpha   90.00
_cell.angle_beta   90.00
_cell.angle_gamma   90.00
#
_symmetry.space_group_name_H-M   'P 1'
#
loop_
_entity.id
_entity.type
_entity.pdbx_description
1 polymer ?
#
loop_
_entity_poly.entity_id
_entity_poly.type
_entity_poly.pdbx_seq_one_letter_code
_entity_poly.pdbx_strand_id
1 'polypeptide(L)'
;MQALFWNERTQQLSDGARVFDPLALTWRDDAPEHDGKAVTASEALLRLAATRKLRRVPIGIIGPRDATQAQYDLAEQMGAALARHGLQLLCGGKNGVMEAACKGHAQEGGMPVGLLPDEEWHAANPYVAIPIATGIGPARNAIIARACLVLVAIGGGVGTLSEMALGLQFNRLVLAMADAPEVNTVERVADVDGVIARIAARLLANA
;
A
#
# COMPACT_ATOMS: atom_id res chain seq x y z
N MET A 1 -17.84 -12.85 1.11
CA MET A 1 -17.32 -11.60 0.51
C MET A 1 -18.54 -10.81 0.08
N GLN A 2 -18.66 -9.55 0.49
CA GLN A 2 -19.83 -8.73 0.13
C GLN A 2 -19.78 -8.43 -1.37
N ALA A 3 -20.92 -8.50 -2.07
CA ALA A 3 -20.99 -8.19 -3.49
C ALA A 3 -20.78 -6.67 -3.69
N LEU A 4 -19.99 -6.30 -4.70
CA LEU A 4 -19.68 -4.91 -5.04
C LEU A 4 -20.16 -4.61 -6.45
N PHE A 5 -20.72 -3.42 -6.64
CA PHE A 5 -21.31 -2.97 -7.89
C PHE A 5 -20.78 -1.59 -8.25
N TRP A 6 -20.32 -1.43 -9.50
CA TRP A 6 -19.87 -0.16 -10.03
C TRP A 6 -20.87 0.42 -11.02
N ASN A 7 -21.25 1.68 -10.82
CA ASN A 7 -22.08 2.44 -11.74
C ASN A 7 -21.20 3.32 -12.63
N GLU A 8 -21.14 3.04 -13.93
CA GLU A 8 -20.32 3.82 -14.88
C GLU A 8 -20.81 5.26 -15.08
N ARG A 9 -22.13 5.48 -14.97
CA ARG A 9 -22.75 6.78 -15.20
C ARG A 9 -22.49 7.72 -14.03
N THR A 10 -22.63 7.22 -12.80
CA THR A 10 -22.42 8.04 -11.59
C THR A 10 -21.00 7.97 -11.04
N GLN A 11 -20.18 7.03 -11.54
CA GLN A 11 -18.84 6.71 -11.04
C GLN A 11 -18.83 6.40 -9.54
N GLN A 12 -19.83 5.62 -9.09
CA GLN A 12 -20.00 5.25 -7.69
C GLN A 12 -19.84 3.74 -7.51
N LEU A 13 -19.29 3.36 -6.36
CA LEU A 13 -19.23 2.00 -5.86
C LEU A 13 -20.34 1.79 -4.83
N SER A 14 -21.07 0.67 -4.95
CA SER A 14 -22.07 0.24 -3.97
C SER A 14 -21.88 -1.21 -3.54
N ASP A 15 -22.40 -1.57 -2.37
CA ASP A 15 -22.52 -2.95 -1.89
C ASP A 15 -23.93 -3.54 -2.04
N GLY A 16 -24.83 -2.84 -2.77
CA GLY A 16 -26.23 -3.19 -2.95
C GLY A 16 -27.20 -2.45 -2.02
N ALA A 17 -26.72 -1.88 -0.91
CA ALA A 17 -27.55 -1.10 0.02
C ALA A 17 -26.95 0.28 0.33
N ARG A 18 -25.63 0.41 0.24
CA ARG A 18 -24.86 1.59 0.62
C ARG A 18 -23.96 2.04 -0.53
N VAL A 19 -23.61 3.31 -0.58
CA VAL A 19 -22.63 3.86 -1.52
C VAL A 19 -21.34 4.19 -0.77
N PHE A 20 -20.20 3.87 -1.39
CA PHE A 20 -18.89 4.15 -0.84
C PHE A 20 -18.49 5.60 -1.11
N ASP A 21 -18.12 6.34 -0.06
CA ASP A 21 -17.50 7.65 -0.15
C ASP A 21 -15.97 7.48 -0.26
N PRO A 22 -15.35 7.74 -1.43
CA PRO A 22 -13.92 7.52 -1.63
C PRO A 22 -13.01 8.49 -0.88
N LEU A 23 -13.53 9.63 -0.43
CA LEU A 23 -12.76 10.63 0.28
C LEU A 23 -12.83 10.41 1.79
N ALA A 24 -14.01 10.08 2.31
CA ALA A 24 -14.19 9.72 3.71
C ALA A 24 -13.71 8.29 4.01
N LEU A 25 -13.65 7.44 2.98
CA LEU A 25 -13.45 6.00 3.09
C LEU A 25 -14.51 5.37 4.00
N THR A 26 -15.79 5.68 3.75
CA THR A 26 -16.92 5.17 4.52
C THR A 26 -18.09 4.75 3.64
N TRP A 27 -18.94 3.87 4.14
CA TRP A 27 -20.20 3.50 3.49
C TRP A 27 -21.36 4.38 3.99
N ARG A 28 -22.20 4.85 3.06
CA ARG A 28 -23.38 5.69 3.34
C ARG A 28 -24.66 5.04 2.85
N ASP A 29 -25.75 5.21 3.59
CA ASP A 29 -27.04 4.57 3.30
C ASP A 29 -27.86 5.27 2.17
N ASP A 30 -27.26 6.24 1.46
CA ASP A 30 -27.91 7.04 0.42
C ASP A 30 -27.82 6.44 -0.99
N ALA A 31 -27.85 5.11 -1.09
CA ALA A 31 -27.68 4.41 -2.35
C ALA A 31 -28.85 4.66 -3.31
N PRO A 32 -28.63 5.21 -4.52
CA PRO A 32 -29.66 5.23 -5.56
C PRO A 32 -30.02 3.79 -6.00
N GLU A 33 -31.16 3.61 -6.67
CA GLU A 33 -31.51 2.31 -7.27
C GLU A 33 -30.37 1.82 -8.19
N HIS A 34 -29.94 0.56 -7.98
CA HIS A 34 -28.71 0.02 -8.56
C HIS A 34 -28.90 -0.50 -9.99
N ASP A 35 -28.23 0.15 -10.95
CA ASP A 35 -27.97 -0.34 -12.32
C ASP A 35 -26.48 -0.69 -12.55
N GLY A 36 -25.71 -0.84 -11.47
CA GLY A 36 -24.26 -1.10 -11.51
C GLY A 36 -23.86 -2.53 -11.87
N LYS A 37 -22.67 -2.68 -12.48
CA LYS A 37 -22.09 -3.99 -12.83
C LYS A 37 -21.30 -4.56 -11.66
N ALA A 38 -21.40 -5.87 -11.45
CA ALA A 38 -20.59 -6.56 -10.44
C ALA A 38 -19.08 -6.39 -10.72
N VAL A 39 -18.31 -6.12 -9.67
CA VAL A 39 -16.85 -5.94 -9.73
C VAL A 39 -16.18 -6.60 -8.53
N THR A 40 -14.91 -6.98 -8.69
CA THR A 40 -14.04 -7.38 -7.58
C THR A 40 -13.58 -6.16 -6.77
N ALA A 41 -13.02 -6.40 -5.57
CA ALA A 41 -12.46 -5.31 -4.76
C ALA A 41 -11.32 -4.58 -5.47
N SER A 42 -10.43 -5.30 -6.17
CA SER A 42 -9.31 -4.69 -6.92
C SER A 42 -9.81 -3.83 -8.07
N GLU A 43 -10.78 -4.32 -8.85
CA GLU A 43 -11.39 -3.55 -9.95
C GLU A 43 -12.12 -2.32 -9.42
N ALA A 44 -12.84 -2.44 -8.30
CA ALA A 44 -13.47 -1.32 -7.62
C ALA A 44 -12.45 -0.26 -7.22
N LEU A 45 -11.35 -0.67 -6.58
CA LEU A 45 -10.27 0.23 -6.17
C LEU A 45 -9.64 0.96 -7.38
N LEU A 46 -9.38 0.23 -8.46
CA LEU A 46 -8.84 0.81 -9.70
C LEU A 46 -9.77 1.88 -10.29
N ARG A 47 -11.08 1.60 -10.32
CA ARG A 47 -12.10 2.55 -10.81
C ARG A 47 -12.23 3.77 -9.90
N LEU A 48 -12.22 3.57 -8.58
CA LEU A 48 -12.22 4.66 -7.60
C LEU A 48 -10.98 5.55 -7.76
N ALA A 49 -9.80 4.96 -7.97
CA ALA A 49 -8.57 5.70 -8.24
C ALA A 49 -8.67 6.58 -9.50
N ALA A 50 -9.27 6.05 -10.57
CA ALA A 50 -9.47 6.78 -11.83
C ALA A 50 -10.35 8.04 -11.67
N THR A 51 -11.25 8.08 -10.68
CA THR A 51 -12.06 9.28 -10.39
C THR A 51 -11.26 10.43 -9.79
N ARG A 52 -10.03 10.17 -9.31
CA ARG A 52 -9.17 11.11 -8.56
C ARG A 52 -9.79 11.67 -7.27
N LYS A 53 -10.87 11.06 -6.77
CA LYS A 53 -11.53 11.40 -5.50
C LYS A 53 -11.13 10.48 -4.34
N LEU A 54 -10.44 9.38 -4.64
CA LEU A 54 -9.95 8.44 -3.65
C LEU A 54 -8.89 9.10 -2.75
N ARG A 55 -9.12 9.03 -1.43
CA ARG A 55 -8.10 9.40 -0.45
C ARG A 55 -6.85 8.55 -0.65
N ARG A 56 -5.70 9.20 -0.69
CA ARG A 56 -4.38 8.55 -0.75
C ARG A 56 -4.08 7.80 0.54
N VAL A 57 -4.47 6.53 0.60
CA VAL A 57 -4.24 5.67 1.77
C VAL A 57 -2.79 5.19 1.80
N PRO A 58 -2.05 5.36 2.92
CA PRO A 58 -0.68 4.91 3.02
C PRO A 58 -0.56 3.38 3.10
N ILE A 59 0.33 2.82 2.28
CA ILE A 59 0.75 1.42 2.24
C ILE A 59 2.26 1.39 2.49
N GLY A 60 2.67 0.65 3.52
CA GLY A 60 4.06 0.49 3.91
C GLY A 60 4.74 -0.54 3.02
N ILE A 61 5.91 -0.20 2.46
CA ILE A 61 6.80 -1.18 1.79
C ILE A 61 8.10 -1.26 2.56
N ILE A 62 8.47 -2.47 2.99
CA ILE A 62 9.69 -2.77 3.76
C ILE A 62 10.46 -3.92 3.10
N GLY A 63 11.78 -3.93 3.30
CA GLY A 63 12.66 -4.93 2.71
C GLY A 63 14.14 -4.60 2.87
N PRO A 64 15.04 -5.48 2.40
CA PRO A 64 16.48 -5.30 2.53
C PRO A 64 17.01 -4.14 1.68
N ARG A 65 18.12 -3.56 2.15
CA ARG A 65 18.92 -2.55 1.43
C ARG A 65 19.69 -3.15 0.26
N ASP A 66 20.16 -4.38 0.43
CA ASP A 66 20.87 -5.13 -0.59
C ASP A 66 19.89 -6.14 -1.21
N ALA A 67 19.07 -5.64 -2.13
CA ALA A 67 18.05 -6.44 -2.79
C ALA A 67 18.68 -7.26 -3.93
N THR A 68 18.22 -8.50 -4.08
CA THR A 68 18.46 -9.27 -5.32
C THR A 68 17.70 -8.64 -6.48
N GLN A 69 18.11 -8.94 -7.72
CA GLN A 69 17.40 -8.42 -8.91
C GLN A 69 15.91 -8.79 -8.89
N ALA A 70 15.57 -10.03 -8.52
CA ALA A 70 14.18 -10.47 -8.44
C ALA A 70 13.37 -9.70 -7.39
N GLN A 71 13.97 -9.40 -6.22
CA GLN A 71 13.32 -8.56 -5.20
C GLN A 71 13.16 -7.12 -5.68
N TYR A 72 14.15 -6.57 -6.39
CA TYR A 72 14.09 -5.23 -6.97
C TYR A 72 12.95 -5.13 -7.98
N ASP A 73 12.91 -6.03 -8.96
CA ASP A 73 11.89 -6.04 -10.02
C ASP A 73 10.47 -6.20 -9.44
N LEU A 74 10.32 -7.08 -8.45
CA LEU A 74 9.05 -7.28 -7.75
C LEU A 74 8.63 -6.03 -6.97
N ALA A 75 9.56 -5.39 -6.27
CA ALA A 75 9.29 -4.16 -5.51
C ALA A 75 8.93 -2.98 -6.43
N GLU A 76 9.60 -2.85 -7.58
CA GLU A 76 9.27 -1.86 -8.61
C GLU A 76 7.85 -2.08 -9.15
N GLN A 77 7.50 -3.32 -9.50
CA GLN A 77 6.14 -3.67 -9.93
C GLN A 77 5.09 -3.38 -8.85
N MET A 78 5.40 -3.70 -7.59
CA MET A 78 4.51 -3.43 -6.46
C MET A 78 4.30 -1.92 -6.29
N GLY A 79 5.38 -1.12 -6.33
CA GLY A 79 5.31 0.34 -6.28
C GLY A 79 4.43 0.93 -7.39
N ALA A 80 4.63 0.49 -8.63
CA ALA A 80 3.83 0.90 -9.78
C ALA A 80 2.34 0.55 -9.60
N ALA A 81 2.04 -0.66 -9.14
CA ALA A 81 0.66 -1.09 -8.90
C ALA A 81 -0.03 -0.26 -7.81
N LEU A 82 0.67 0.10 -6.72
CA LEU A 82 0.11 0.98 -5.70
C LEU A 82 -0.30 2.35 -6.27
N ALA A 83 0.57 2.96 -7.10
CA ALA A 83 0.28 4.25 -7.73
C ALA A 83 -0.93 4.18 -8.67
N ARG A 84 -1.01 3.15 -9.53
CA ARG A 84 -2.15 2.92 -10.43
C ARG A 84 -3.48 2.79 -9.71
N HIS A 85 -3.47 2.24 -8.49
CA HIS A 85 -4.64 2.09 -7.63
C HIS A 85 -4.88 3.29 -6.70
N GLY A 86 -4.21 4.42 -6.91
CA GLY A 86 -4.41 5.65 -6.14
C GLY A 86 -3.93 5.57 -4.68
N LEU A 87 -3.12 4.55 -4.36
CA LEU A 87 -2.58 4.31 -3.03
C LEU A 87 -1.25 5.06 -2.84
N GLN A 88 -0.97 5.44 -1.59
CA GLN A 88 0.24 6.17 -1.25
C GLN A 88 1.32 5.23 -0.73
N LEU A 89 2.50 5.23 -1.35
CA LEU A 89 3.65 4.49 -0.85
C LEU A 89 4.29 5.24 0.32
N LEU A 90 4.51 4.53 1.43
CA LEU A 90 5.31 4.94 2.58
C LEU A 90 6.43 3.91 2.80
N CYS A 91 7.68 4.37 2.95
CA CYS A 91 8.81 3.48 3.23
C CYS A 91 9.94 4.19 3.99
N GLY A 92 11.05 3.49 4.21
CA GLY A 92 12.26 4.05 4.82
C GLY A 92 13.15 4.85 3.86
N GLY A 93 12.83 4.96 2.58
CA GLY A 93 13.47 5.88 1.63
C GLY A 93 14.97 5.62 1.35
N LYS A 94 15.45 4.39 1.58
CA LYS A 94 16.84 3.97 1.31
C LYS A 94 16.92 3.07 0.07
N ASN A 95 18.11 2.58 -0.23
CA ASN A 95 18.42 1.68 -1.36
C ASN A 95 17.70 0.32 -1.27
N GLY A 96 17.80 -0.48 -2.33
CA GLY A 96 17.27 -1.84 -2.40
C GLY A 96 15.77 -1.87 -2.67
N VAL A 97 15.04 -2.69 -1.92
CA VAL A 97 13.58 -2.88 -2.11
C VAL A 97 12.81 -1.56 -2.04
N MET A 98 13.16 -0.70 -1.08
CA MET A 98 12.47 0.59 -0.91
C MET A 98 12.74 1.54 -2.07
N GLU A 99 13.95 1.55 -2.63
CA GLU A 99 14.28 2.36 -3.81
C GLU A 99 13.52 1.88 -5.03
N ALA A 100 13.50 0.58 -5.28
CA ALA A 100 12.75 -0.02 -6.39
C ALA A 100 11.25 0.32 -6.29
N ALA A 101 10.66 0.17 -5.10
CA ALA A 101 9.25 0.51 -4.90
C ALA A 101 8.98 2.01 -5.08
N CYS A 102 9.85 2.89 -4.59
CA CYS A 102 9.76 4.33 -4.87
C CYS A 102 9.84 4.61 -6.37
N LYS A 103 10.78 3.97 -7.09
CA LYS A 103 10.96 4.12 -8.54
C LYS A 103 9.67 3.78 -9.29
N GLY A 104 9.11 2.59 -9.08
CA GLY A 104 7.89 2.17 -9.75
C GLY A 104 6.69 3.06 -9.41
N HIS A 105 6.55 3.45 -8.14
CA HIS A 105 5.46 4.35 -7.72
C HIS A 105 5.58 5.74 -8.36
N ALA A 106 6.79 6.30 -8.42
CA ALA A 106 7.04 7.61 -9.04
C ALA A 106 6.83 7.60 -10.56
N GLN A 107 7.24 6.53 -11.26
CA GLN A 107 7.07 6.39 -12.72
C GLN A 107 5.59 6.38 -13.15
N GLU A 108 4.71 5.90 -12.28
CA GLU A 108 3.25 5.92 -12.48
C GLU A 108 2.59 7.23 -12.00
N GLY A 109 3.38 8.28 -11.73
CA GLY A 109 2.90 9.58 -11.27
C GLY A 109 2.54 9.65 -9.78
N GLY A 110 2.95 8.64 -9.01
CA GLY A 110 2.88 8.63 -7.55
C GLY A 110 3.85 9.62 -6.90
N MET A 111 3.76 9.74 -5.58
CA MET A 111 4.55 10.70 -4.78
C MET A 111 5.13 9.98 -3.54
N PRO A 112 6.12 9.09 -3.71
CA PRO A 112 6.60 8.22 -2.62
C PRO A 112 7.08 9.01 -1.40
N VAL A 113 6.65 8.59 -0.20
CA VAL A 113 7.07 9.20 1.07
C VAL A 113 8.16 8.34 1.71
N GLY A 114 9.31 8.95 1.98
CA GLY A 114 10.45 8.28 2.63
C GLY A 114 10.69 8.87 4.02
N LEU A 115 10.43 8.09 5.07
CA LEU A 115 10.83 8.45 6.44
C LEU A 115 12.27 8.01 6.63
N LEU A 116 13.27 8.89 6.58
CA LEU A 116 14.72 8.57 6.60
C LEU A 116 15.25 8.40 8.03
N PRO A 117 16.27 7.54 8.29
CA PRO A 117 16.89 7.42 9.61
C PRO A 117 17.87 8.55 9.90
N ASP A 118 18.42 9.14 8.85
CA ASP A 118 19.40 10.21 8.87
C ASP A 118 18.74 11.54 9.25
N GLU A 119 19.59 12.49 9.62
CA GLU A 119 19.22 13.85 10.01
C GLU A 119 18.93 14.75 8.80
N GLU A 120 19.43 14.39 7.62
CA GLU A 120 19.34 15.20 6.40
C GLU A 120 18.56 14.53 5.27
N TRP A 121 17.74 15.31 4.56
CA TRP A 121 16.81 14.81 3.54
C TRP A 121 17.52 14.29 2.28
N HIS A 122 18.71 14.82 1.97
CA HIS A 122 19.53 14.42 0.82
C HIS A 122 19.94 12.94 0.86
N ALA A 123 19.84 12.30 2.04
CA ALA A 123 20.15 10.89 2.20
C ALA A 123 19.06 9.96 1.62
N ALA A 124 17.96 10.50 1.10
CA ALA A 124 16.93 9.73 0.41
C ALA A 124 17.44 9.16 -0.92
N ASN A 125 16.86 8.02 -1.35
CA ASN A 125 17.06 7.56 -2.71
C ASN A 125 16.44 8.54 -3.74
N PRO A 126 16.89 8.55 -5.01
CA PRO A 126 16.47 9.54 -6.01
C PRO A 126 14.98 9.56 -6.37
N TYR A 127 14.24 8.50 -6.01
CA TYR A 127 12.83 8.33 -6.37
C TYR A 127 11.88 8.70 -5.22
N VAL A 128 12.41 8.98 -4.02
CA VAL A 128 11.60 9.55 -2.93
C VAL A 128 11.22 10.96 -3.31
N ALA A 129 9.91 11.22 -3.38
CA ALA A 129 9.42 12.54 -3.73
C ALA A 129 9.18 13.43 -2.49
N ILE A 130 8.83 12.82 -1.35
CA ILE A 130 8.70 13.52 -0.06
C ILE A 130 9.67 12.88 0.95
N PRO A 131 10.91 13.39 1.06
CA PRO A 131 11.87 12.92 2.04
C PRO A 131 11.62 13.59 3.39
N ILE A 132 11.42 12.78 4.43
CA ILE A 132 11.27 13.23 5.82
C ILE A 132 12.46 12.70 6.60
N ALA A 133 13.45 13.57 6.84
CA ALA A 133 14.62 13.24 7.65
C ALA A 133 14.24 13.21 9.12
N THR A 134 14.17 12.01 9.70
CA THR A 134 13.66 11.86 11.08
C THR A 134 14.76 12.00 12.13
N GLY A 135 16.03 11.72 11.79
CA GLY A 135 17.16 11.75 12.74
C GLY A 135 17.09 10.75 13.90
N ILE A 136 16.09 9.87 13.95
CA ILE A 136 15.88 8.92 15.07
C ILE A 136 16.37 7.50 14.75
N GLY A 137 17.14 7.33 13.69
CA GLY A 137 17.74 6.04 13.34
C GLY A 137 16.69 4.94 13.11
N PRO A 138 16.93 3.70 13.57
CA PRO A 138 16.00 2.59 13.40
C PRO A 138 14.64 2.76 14.10
N ALA A 139 14.49 3.69 15.06
CA ALA A 139 13.23 3.89 15.78
C ALA A 139 12.07 4.29 14.85
N ARG A 140 12.37 4.93 13.72
CA ARG A 140 11.38 5.28 12.67
C ARG A 140 10.64 4.07 12.10
N ASN A 141 11.19 2.87 12.20
CA ASN A 141 10.58 1.63 11.71
C ASN A 141 9.20 1.41 12.34
N ALA A 142 9.05 1.77 13.63
CA ALA A 142 7.75 1.75 14.30
C ALA A 142 6.76 2.76 13.71
N ILE A 143 7.23 3.92 13.24
CA ILE A 143 6.39 4.91 12.58
C ILE A 143 5.91 4.40 11.22
N ILE A 144 6.80 3.80 10.41
CA ILE A 144 6.45 3.18 9.12
C ILE A 144 5.38 2.11 9.33
N ALA A 145 5.62 1.18 10.26
CA ALA A 145 4.69 0.12 10.59
C ALA A 145 3.35 0.63 11.12
N ARG A 146 3.35 1.74 11.88
CA ARG A 146 2.12 2.34 12.43
C ARG A 146 1.34 3.16 11.41
N ALA A 147 2.00 3.90 10.52
CA ALA A 147 1.38 4.93 9.69
C ALA A 147 0.74 4.41 8.40
N CYS A 148 0.75 3.10 8.17
CA CYS A 148 0.12 2.47 7.01
C CYS A 148 -1.15 1.67 7.38
N LEU A 149 -2.03 1.46 6.40
CA LEU A 149 -3.16 0.54 6.52
C LEU A 149 -2.70 -0.92 6.40
N VAL A 150 -1.80 -1.15 5.43
CA VAL A 150 -1.20 -2.46 5.10
C VAL A 150 0.31 -2.28 5.02
N LEU A 151 1.05 -3.24 5.56
CA LEU A 151 2.50 -3.33 5.50
C LEU A 151 2.91 -4.53 4.65
N VAL A 152 3.61 -4.30 3.55
CA VAL A 152 4.05 -5.32 2.61
C VAL A 152 5.56 -5.50 2.75
N ALA A 153 5.97 -6.69 3.17
CA ALA A 153 7.36 -7.09 3.30
C ALA A 153 7.83 -7.84 2.06
N ILE A 154 8.85 -7.31 1.38
CA ILE A 154 9.45 -7.91 0.20
C ILE A 154 10.91 -8.22 0.54
N GLY A 155 11.27 -9.50 0.61
CA GLY A 155 12.62 -9.94 0.95
C GLY A 155 12.97 -9.88 2.45
N GLY A 156 14.09 -10.49 2.80
CA GLY A 156 14.51 -10.78 4.19
C GLY A 156 15.16 -9.63 4.97
N GLY A 157 15.62 -9.95 6.18
CA GLY A 157 16.48 -9.11 7.03
C GLY A 157 15.92 -8.82 8.41
N VAL A 158 16.80 -8.52 9.37
CA VAL A 158 16.43 -8.19 10.77
C VAL A 158 15.57 -6.93 10.84
N GLY A 159 15.88 -5.92 10.02
CA GLY A 159 15.07 -4.71 9.88
C GLY A 159 13.64 -5.06 9.47
N THR A 160 13.48 -5.80 8.37
CA THR A 160 12.19 -6.26 7.86
C THR A 160 11.41 -7.04 8.90
N LEU A 161 12.04 -8.00 9.57
CA LEU A 161 11.39 -8.80 10.63
C LEU A 161 10.87 -7.92 11.77
N SER A 162 11.66 -6.94 12.22
CA SER A 162 11.23 -6.03 13.29
C SER A 162 10.04 -5.16 12.89
N GLU A 163 10.02 -4.65 11.65
CA GLU A 163 8.89 -3.88 11.11
C GLU A 163 7.63 -4.74 10.95
N MET A 164 7.77 -6.00 10.52
CA MET A 164 6.64 -6.96 10.45
C MET A 164 6.04 -7.19 11.85
N ALA A 165 6.87 -7.43 12.86
CA ALA A 165 6.40 -7.62 14.23
C ALA A 165 5.68 -6.37 14.78
N LEU A 166 6.23 -5.18 14.53
CA LEU A 166 5.60 -3.91 14.89
C LEU A 166 4.26 -3.70 14.16
N GLY A 167 4.18 -4.05 12.87
CA GLY A 167 2.96 -3.97 12.07
C GLY A 167 1.84 -4.82 12.68
N LEU A 168 2.16 -6.06 13.05
CA LEU A 168 1.23 -6.96 13.75
C LEU A 168 0.80 -6.38 15.10
N GLN A 169 1.74 -5.88 15.90
CA GLN A 169 1.45 -5.23 17.19
C GLN A 169 0.49 -4.04 17.05
N PHE A 170 0.53 -3.34 15.91
CA PHE A 170 -0.35 -2.22 15.61
C PHE A 170 -1.64 -2.60 14.87
N ASN A 171 -1.97 -3.90 14.78
CA ASN A 171 -3.13 -4.44 14.07
C ASN A 171 -3.20 -4.03 12.59
N ARG A 172 -2.03 -3.89 11.95
CA ARG A 172 -1.94 -3.72 10.49
C ARG A 172 -2.07 -5.07 9.82
N LEU A 173 -2.64 -5.05 8.61
CA LEU A 173 -2.53 -6.21 7.74
C LEU A 173 -1.07 -6.28 7.27
N VAL A 174 -0.36 -7.34 7.63
CA VAL A 174 1.01 -7.58 7.20
C VAL A 174 1.00 -8.68 6.15
N LEU A 175 1.64 -8.43 5.00
CA LEU A 175 1.74 -9.37 3.88
C LEU A 175 3.21 -9.62 3.57
N ALA A 176 3.57 -10.87 3.31
CA ALA A 176 4.93 -11.27 2.95
C ALA A 176 5.01 -11.65 1.46
N MET A 177 6.08 -11.24 0.79
CA MET A 177 6.40 -11.62 -0.59
C MET A 177 7.85 -12.08 -0.70
N ALA A 178 8.18 -12.76 -1.79
CA ALA A 178 9.51 -13.35 -2.03
C ALA A 178 9.97 -14.20 -0.83
N ASP A 179 11.19 -14.01 -0.37
CA ASP A 179 11.86 -14.64 0.77
C ASP A 179 11.77 -13.80 2.06
N ALA A 180 10.72 -12.96 2.21
CA ALA A 180 10.47 -12.27 3.48
C ALA A 180 10.36 -13.26 4.66
N PRO A 181 10.77 -12.87 5.89
CA PRO A 181 10.85 -13.77 7.03
C PRO A 181 9.51 -14.42 7.36
N GLU A 182 9.54 -15.68 7.82
CA GLU A 182 8.34 -16.35 8.30
C GLU A 182 7.93 -15.81 9.66
N VAL A 183 6.69 -15.32 9.74
CA VAL A 183 6.08 -14.84 10.97
C VAL A 183 4.69 -15.45 11.06
N ASN A 184 4.37 -16.07 12.20
CA ASN A 184 3.05 -16.63 12.45
C ASN A 184 1.97 -15.60 12.14
N THR A 185 0.89 -16.02 11.48
CA THR A 185 -0.27 -15.20 11.06
C THR A 185 -0.05 -14.28 9.85
N VAL A 186 1.18 -14.12 9.35
CA VAL A 186 1.45 -13.35 8.14
C VAL A 186 1.20 -14.21 6.90
N GLU A 187 0.31 -13.75 6.03
CA GLU A 187 0.04 -14.39 4.74
C GLU A 187 1.22 -14.14 3.79
N ARG A 188 1.73 -15.20 3.15
CA ARG A 188 2.64 -15.08 2.01
C ARG A 188 1.84 -15.01 0.72
N VAL A 189 2.04 -13.95 -0.05
CA VAL A 189 1.36 -13.68 -1.31
C VAL A 189 2.36 -13.80 -2.45
N ALA A 190 1.98 -14.52 -3.50
CA ALA A 190 2.89 -14.90 -4.58
C ALA A 190 3.16 -13.76 -5.59
N ASP A 191 2.18 -12.88 -5.79
CA ASP A 191 2.20 -11.86 -6.85
C ASP A 191 1.59 -10.52 -6.39
N VAL A 192 1.82 -9.50 -7.21
CA VAL A 192 1.38 -8.12 -6.95
C VAL A 192 -0.13 -8.01 -6.95
N ASP A 193 -0.82 -8.70 -7.87
CA ASP A 193 -2.29 -8.65 -7.98
C ASP A 193 -2.97 -9.22 -6.74
N GLY A 194 -2.43 -10.31 -6.19
CA GLY A 194 -2.85 -10.88 -4.92
C GLY A 194 -2.74 -9.88 -3.79
N VAL A 195 -1.63 -9.13 -3.70
CA VAL A 195 -1.42 -8.11 -2.67
C VAL A 195 -2.42 -6.97 -2.83
N ILE A 196 -2.62 -6.47 -4.04
CA ILE A 196 -3.64 -5.43 -4.33
C ILE A 196 -5.03 -5.90 -3.92
N ALA A 197 -5.40 -7.15 -4.19
CA ALA A 197 -6.69 -7.71 -3.78
C ALA A 197 -6.88 -7.68 -2.25
N ARG A 198 -5.85 -8.01 -1.46
CA ARG A 198 -5.90 -7.93 0.00
C ARG A 198 -6.00 -6.48 0.48
N ILE A 199 -5.25 -5.56 -0.13
CA ILE A 199 -5.31 -4.13 0.19
C ILE A 199 -6.72 -3.59 -0.08
N ALA A 200 -7.27 -3.87 -1.26
CA ALA A 200 -8.60 -3.41 -1.64
C ALA A 200 -9.68 -3.96 -0.70
N ALA A 201 -9.63 -5.25 -0.38
CA ALA A 201 -10.54 -5.85 0.58
C ALA A 201 -10.42 -5.20 1.98
N ARG A 202 -9.19 -4.96 2.46
CA ARG A 202 -8.94 -4.31 3.77
C ARG A 202 -9.44 -2.86 3.81
N LEU A 203 -9.27 -2.11 2.73
CA LEU A 203 -9.70 -0.73 2.61
C LEU A 203 -11.23 -0.63 2.61
N LEU A 204 -11.90 -1.48 1.83
CA LEU A 204 -13.37 -1.46 1.72
C LEU A 204 -14.09 -2.04 2.95
N ALA A 205 -13.43 -2.92 3.71
CA ALA A 205 -13.99 -3.51 4.93
C ALA A 205 -13.83 -2.65 6.21
N ASN A 206 -12.84 -1.75 6.24
CA ASN A 206 -12.60 -0.85 7.37
C ASN A 206 -13.30 0.52 7.23
N ALA A 207 -14.22 0.61 6.28
CA ALA A 207 -14.98 1.80 5.93
C ALA A 207 -16.35 1.84 6.61
#